data_AF-A0A962Y4P7-F1
#
_entry.id   AF-A0A962Y4P7-F1
#
_cell.length_a   1.000
_cell.length_b   1.000
_cell.length_c   1.000
_cell.angle_alpha   90.00
_cell.angle_beta   90.00
_cell.angle_gamma   90.00
#
_symmetry.space_group_name_H-M   'P 1'
#
loop_
_entity.id
_entity.type
_entity.pdbx_description
1 polymer ?
#
loop_
_entity_poly.entity_id
_entity_poly.type
_entity_poly.pdbx_seq_one_letter_code
_entity_poly.pdbx_strand_id
1 'polypeptide(L)'
;MGFWRRRAVRAKARKRATSYALAIEALEPRVLLSADALGVDTGLDINESNPQWGVAEAQAWLDGHNPASTDDIDALLNDDAPVTSSLTTPDDDTVNVRELIIVDANVADSEQLLSELLAGRDRSSISIHLLDGKRDGVEQVSAILSGYDKLDAVHILSHGSAGEIHLGSTTLSNATIDDYSAQLQRWDAALGETADILLYGCEVAADAQGEALVDAIGRLTGADVAASSDITGNLSAGGDWELEVRSGVIEAQALMVDMSTAQWQHTLAFIAYDGFDYTAGEELGNGAAVSGGSGWASDWTDESNRALVVANPGLQDPTGALDTTGNALTTNLGSILHTSFHGRTLNETLGDDESEVWFSFLLTPDATDTTLAYAGLILGENDGDRLFAGFYNKQFNLQNAGATKIHYIENLDPVDGQTYLLTVHLTFAAGDDTLTLYVDPTPGIGSPEDTYSVTKNDIDLDTFNTVVFTAGRPAGESNDSYLDELRVGTTYNDVTPASIIVVNTTDDVHDATITDVDGLNASPGADGKISLREAILAANATAGGDIITFDIPDALVGGQHTINLTTPLDN
;
A
#
# COMPACT_ATOMS: atom_id res chain seq x y z
N MET A 1 -42.05 -46.05 -46.71
CA MET A 1 -41.16 -45.88 -45.54
C MET A 1 -39.76 -46.29 -45.95
N GLY A 2 -38.93 -45.34 -46.40
CA GLY A 2 -37.60 -45.60 -46.94
C GLY A 2 -36.53 -45.02 -46.01
N PHE A 3 -35.79 -45.90 -45.33
CA PHE A 3 -34.65 -45.56 -44.49
C PHE A 3 -33.42 -45.28 -45.36
N TRP A 4 -32.78 -44.13 -45.18
CA TRP A 4 -31.45 -43.82 -45.72
C TRP A 4 -30.48 -43.51 -44.59
N ARG A 5 -29.41 -44.30 -44.50
CA ARG A 5 -28.22 -44.03 -43.68
C ARG A 5 -27.27 -43.11 -44.46
N ARG A 6 -26.68 -42.09 -43.80
CA ARG A 6 -25.43 -41.46 -44.25
C ARG A 6 -24.44 -41.35 -43.09
N ARG A 7 -23.19 -41.69 -43.42
CA ARG A 7 -22.00 -41.74 -42.56
C ARG A 7 -21.52 -40.32 -42.22
N ALA A 8 -21.11 -40.11 -40.98
CA ALA A 8 -20.34 -38.93 -40.58
C ALA A 8 -18.84 -39.14 -40.88
N VAL A 9 -18.23 -38.18 -41.56
CA VAL A 9 -16.77 -38.06 -41.73
C VAL A 9 -16.30 -36.95 -40.80
N ARG A 10 -15.44 -37.28 -39.83
CA ARG A 10 -14.77 -36.32 -38.93
C ARG A 10 -13.61 -35.65 -39.69
N ALA A 11 -13.64 -34.32 -39.80
CA ALA A 11 -12.47 -33.51 -40.12
C ALA A 11 -11.88 -32.95 -38.82
N LYS A 12 -10.57 -33.13 -38.63
CA LYS A 12 -9.80 -32.76 -37.43
C LYS A 12 -9.12 -31.42 -37.69
N ALA A 13 -9.62 -30.33 -37.09
CA ALA A 13 -8.96 -29.02 -37.12
C ALA A 13 -7.98 -28.92 -35.93
N ARG A 14 -6.69 -28.72 -36.20
CA ARG A 14 -5.66 -28.36 -35.21
C ARG A 14 -5.72 -26.84 -35.01
N LYS A 15 -6.07 -26.36 -33.81
CA LYS A 15 -5.76 -24.98 -33.39
C LYS A 15 -4.34 -24.99 -32.79
N ARG A 16 -3.45 -24.15 -33.33
CA ARG A 16 -2.21 -23.74 -32.65
C ARG A 16 -2.61 -22.70 -31.61
N ALA A 17 -2.22 -22.91 -30.35
CA ALA A 17 -2.25 -21.86 -29.34
C ALA A 17 -0.93 -21.07 -29.46
N THR A 18 -1.03 -19.76 -29.58
CA THR A 18 0.09 -18.84 -29.43
C THR A 18 -0.03 -18.28 -28.02
N SER A 19 0.90 -18.62 -27.14
CA SER A 19 1.06 -18.04 -25.80
C SER A 19 1.90 -16.77 -25.93
N TYR A 20 1.36 -15.62 -25.53
CA TYR A 20 2.14 -14.39 -25.32
C TYR A 20 2.62 -14.39 -23.86
N ALA A 21 3.93 -14.25 -23.66
CA ALA A 21 4.54 -14.07 -22.35
C ALA A 21 4.62 -12.58 -22.02
N LEU A 22 4.40 -12.21 -20.75
CA LEU A 22 4.68 -10.87 -20.21
C LEU A 22 6.16 -10.51 -20.43
N ALA A 23 6.43 -9.29 -20.88
CA ALA A 23 7.74 -8.67 -20.76
C ALA A 23 7.65 -7.57 -19.69
N ILE A 24 8.28 -7.82 -18.54
CA ILE A 24 8.53 -6.83 -17.49
C ILE A 24 9.94 -6.29 -17.77
N GLU A 25 10.07 -5.00 -18.06
CA GLU A 25 11.37 -4.38 -18.29
C GLU A 25 11.87 -3.73 -17.00
N ALA A 26 12.83 -4.38 -16.33
CA ALA A 26 13.64 -3.72 -15.31
C ALA A 26 14.81 -2.98 -16.01
N LEU A 27 15.05 -1.73 -15.63
CA LEU A 27 16.13 -0.91 -16.17
C LEU A 27 17.50 -1.57 -15.92
N GLU A 28 18.22 -1.93 -16.99
CA GLU A 28 19.60 -2.40 -16.86
C GLU A 28 20.52 -1.26 -16.34
N PRO A 29 21.55 -1.57 -15.51
CA PRO A 29 22.49 -0.58 -15.03
C PRO A 29 23.25 0.06 -16.20
N ARG A 30 23.00 1.34 -16.48
CA ARG A 30 23.81 2.09 -17.44
C ARG A 30 25.13 2.49 -16.79
N VAL A 31 26.23 1.84 -17.18
CA VAL A 31 27.58 2.37 -16.96
C VAL A 31 27.80 3.52 -17.95
N LEU A 32 27.80 4.75 -17.44
CA LEU A 32 28.18 5.95 -18.19
C LEU A 32 29.70 5.96 -18.38
N LEU A 33 30.17 5.59 -19.57
CA LEU A 33 31.50 5.95 -20.04
C LEU A 33 31.42 7.37 -20.59
N SER A 34 31.76 8.37 -19.78
CA SER A 34 31.94 9.74 -20.27
C SER A 34 33.15 9.77 -21.19
N ALA A 35 32.90 10.12 -22.45
CA ALA A 35 33.94 10.52 -23.38
C ALA A 35 34.27 12.00 -23.14
N ASP A 36 34.91 12.30 -22.00
CA ASP A 36 35.57 13.59 -21.82
C ASP A 36 37.04 13.47 -22.21
N ALA A 37 37.39 14.22 -23.25
CA ALA A 37 38.75 14.41 -23.68
C ALA A 37 39.48 15.37 -22.72
N LEU A 38 40.55 14.85 -22.11
CA LEU A 38 41.81 15.54 -21.82
C LEU A 38 41.71 16.89 -21.06
N GLY A 39 41.83 16.80 -19.74
CA GLY A 39 42.35 17.87 -18.88
C GLY A 39 43.48 17.33 -18.01
N VAL A 40 44.73 17.63 -18.37
CA VAL A 40 45.91 17.35 -17.55
C VAL A 40 45.89 18.29 -16.33
N ASP A 41 45.75 17.76 -15.12
CA ASP A 41 46.44 18.30 -13.93
C ASP A 41 46.51 17.24 -12.82
N THR A 42 47.34 17.52 -11.83
CA THR A 42 48.27 16.61 -11.19
C THR A 42 47.89 16.31 -9.73
N GLY A 43 47.96 15.02 -9.38
CA GLY A 43 48.18 14.54 -8.00
C GLY A 43 46.94 14.29 -7.16
N LEU A 44 46.76 13.06 -6.68
CA LEU A 44 47.06 12.68 -5.29
C LEU A 44 46.79 11.19 -5.02
N ASP A 45 47.52 10.68 -4.03
CA ASP A 45 47.69 9.30 -3.57
C ASP A 45 46.42 8.45 -3.41
N ILE A 46 46.49 7.22 -3.91
CA ILE A 46 45.73 6.08 -3.36
C ILE A 46 46.72 5.06 -2.79
N ASN A 47 46.71 4.98 -1.46
CA ASN A 47 47.44 4.01 -0.67
C ASN A 47 46.71 2.66 -0.69
N GLU A 48 47.46 1.60 -0.96
CA GLU A 48 47.01 0.23 -1.12
C GLU A 48 46.57 -0.43 0.21
N SER A 49 45.49 -1.21 0.17
CA SER A 49 45.40 -2.48 0.93
C SER A 49 44.52 -3.50 0.20
N ASN A 50 45.20 -4.41 -0.51
CA ASN A 50 44.76 -5.63 -1.23
C ASN A 50 44.25 -6.73 -0.22
N PRO A 51 43.70 -7.93 -0.57
CA PRO A 51 43.84 -8.63 -1.86
C PRO A 51 42.75 -9.59 -2.39
N GLN A 52 42.66 -9.71 -3.73
CA GLN A 52 42.92 -10.94 -4.53
C GLN A 52 42.31 -10.83 -5.94
N TRP A 53 43.15 -10.65 -6.96
CA TRP A 53 43.14 -11.41 -8.24
C TRP A 53 44.47 -11.18 -8.98
N GLY A 54 45.09 -12.26 -9.43
CA GLY A 54 46.44 -12.26 -9.99
C GLY A 54 46.47 -12.03 -11.50
N VAL A 55 47.35 -11.13 -11.94
CA VAL A 55 47.62 -10.68 -13.33
C VAL A 55 48.16 -11.75 -14.29
N ALA A 56 48.10 -13.05 -13.93
CA ALA A 56 48.57 -14.14 -14.79
C ALA A 56 47.47 -14.74 -15.68
N GLU A 57 46.18 -14.49 -15.39
CA GLU A 57 45.06 -15.09 -16.13
C GLU A 57 44.46 -14.15 -17.19
N ALA A 58 44.68 -12.83 -17.10
CA ALA A 58 44.23 -11.85 -18.10
C ALA A 58 45.06 -11.87 -19.40
N GLN A 59 46.33 -12.30 -19.33
CA GLN A 59 47.22 -12.35 -20.49
C GLN A 59 46.92 -13.54 -21.43
N ALA A 60 46.26 -14.59 -20.94
CA ALA A 60 45.92 -15.79 -21.74
C ALA A 60 44.64 -15.63 -22.56
N TRP A 61 43.78 -14.64 -22.26
CA TRP A 61 42.55 -14.36 -22.99
C TRP A 61 42.79 -13.44 -24.21
N LEU A 62 43.80 -12.56 -24.12
CA LEU A 62 44.19 -11.61 -25.17
C LEU A 62 45.02 -12.24 -26.31
N ASP A 63 45.68 -13.38 -26.08
CA ASP A 63 46.50 -14.08 -27.08
C ASP A 63 45.69 -15.07 -27.96
N GLY A 64 44.36 -15.15 -27.80
CA GLY A 64 43.51 -16.16 -28.44
C GLY A 64 42.73 -15.74 -29.69
N HIS A 65 42.64 -14.46 -30.05
CA HIS A 65 41.79 -13.99 -31.15
C HIS A 65 42.46 -12.88 -31.97
N ASN A 66 43.28 -13.26 -32.95
CA ASN A 66 43.73 -12.35 -34.01
C ASN A 66 42.93 -12.62 -35.32
N PRO A 67 42.55 -11.60 -36.10
CA PRO A 67 41.49 -11.62 -37.10
C PRO A 67 42.01 -12.04 -38.49
N ALA A 68 41.11 -12.56 -39.33
CA ALA A 68 41.39 -12.78 -40.74
C ALA A 68 41.06 -11.53 -41.58
N SER A 69 42.13 -10.93 -42.13
CA SER A 69 42.33 -10.29 -43.45
C SER A 69 41.31 -9.29 -44.04
N THR A 70 41.83 -8.11 -44.39
CA THR A 70 41.20 -6.90 -44.94
C THR A 70 41.25 -6.77 -46.47
N ASP A 71 41.04 -7.83 -47.25
CA ASP A 71 41.24 -7.78 -48.71
C ASP A 71 39.96 -7.67 -49.58
N ASP A 72 38.77 -7.42 -49.00
CA ASP A 72 37.50 -7.36 -49.77
C ASP A 72 36.80 -5.98 -49.79
N ILE A 73 37.47 -4.90 -49.38
CA ILE A 73 36.86 -3.55 -49.29
C ILE A 73 37.27 -2.61 -50.45
N ASP A 74 37.68 -3.14 -51.60
CA ASP A 74 38.12 -2.33 -52.75
C ASP A 74 37.41 -2.65 -54.08
N ALA A 75 36.28 -3.39 -54.04
CA ALA A 75 35.61 -3.90 -55.24
C ALA A 75 34.14 -3.45 -55.47
N LEU A 76 33.61 -2.50 -54.70
CA LEU A 76 32.22 -2.00 -54.90
C LEU A 76 32.10 -0.47 -55.04
N LEU A 77 33.22 0.26 -55.14
CA LEU A 77 33.26 1.68 -55.46
C LEU A 77 33.54 1.89 -56.96
N ASN A 78 32.54 1.66 -57.81
CA ASN A 78 32.39 2.31 -59.13
C ASN A 78 31.10 1.83 -59.83
N ASP A 79 30.02 2.60 -59.75
CA ASP A 79 29.26 2.99 -60.95
C ASP A 79 28.34 4.20 -60.66
N ASP A 80 28.39 5.18 -61.56
CA ASP A 80 27.63 6.44 -61.54
C ASP A 80 26.21 6.23 -62.11
N ALA A 81 25.15 6.41 -61.31
CA ALA A 81 23.81 6.80 -61.79
C ALA A 81 22.88 7.28 -60.64
N PRO A 82 22.07 8.34 -60.82
CA PRO A 82 21.13 8.80 -59.80
C PRO A 82 19.85 7.94 -59.88
N VAL A 83 19.56 7.18 -58.84
CA VAL A 83 18.28 6.47 -58.72
C VAL A 83 17.50 7.02 -57.54
N THR A 84 16.59 7.93 -57.85
CA THR A 84 15.44 8.24 -56.99
C THR A 84 14.61 6.96 -56.84
N SER A 85 14.73 6.29 -55.70
CA SER A 85 13.82 5.20 -55.32
C SER A 85 13.10 5.59 -54.05
N SER A 86 11.82 5.92 -54.24
CA SER A 86 10.78 5.91 -53.24
C SER A 86 10.82 4.58 -52.50
N LEU A 87 11.47 4.54 -51.35
CA LEU A 87 11.26 3.51 -50.36
C LEU A 87 9.97 3.88 -49.64
N THR A 88 8.86 3.35 -50.13
CA THR A 88 7.75 2.97 -49.26
C THR A 88 8.35 2.08 -48.17
N THR A 89 8.54 2.65 -46.99
CA THR A 89 8.75 1.85 -45.78
C THR A 89 7.54 0.92 -45.65
N PRO A 90 7.75 -0.38 -45.35
CA PRO A 90 6.67 -1.22 -44.84
C PRO A 90 6.07 -0.50 -43.64
N ASP A 91 4.75 -0.58 -43.49
CA ASP A 91 4.00 -0.05 -42.34
C ASP A 91 4.79 -0.24 -41.04
N ASP A 92 4.99 0.88 -40.38
CA ASP A 92 5.46 0.99 -39.03
C ASP A 92 4.31 0.53 -38.12
N ASP A 93 4.25 -0.75 -37.79
CA ASP A 93 3.45 -1.23 -36.64
C ASP A 93 4.17 -0.81 -35.34
N THR A 94 4.52 0.47 -35.19
CA THR A 94 4.83 1.05 -33.89
C THR A 94 3.51 1.16 -33.14
N VAL A 95 3.42 0.38 -32.07
CA VAL A 95 2.43 0.56 -31.01
C VAL A 95 2.58 2.00 -30.52
N ASN A 96 1.72 2.92 -30.99
CA ASN A 96 1.72 4.30 -30.56
C ASN A 96 1.11 4.33 -29.16
N VAL A 97 1.96 4.30 -28.13
CA VAL A 97 1.53 4.54 -26.75
C VAL A 97 0.93 5.94 -26.68
N ARG A 98 -0.29 6.02 -26.14
CA ARG A 98 -1.06 7.25 -25.95
C ARG A 98 -1.40 7.48 -24.48
N GLU A 99 -1.44 6.44 -23.66
CA GLU A 99 -1.73 6.60 -22.23
C GLU A 99 -0.61 6.01 -21.39
N LEU A 100 -0.31 6.68 -20.29
CA LEU A 100 0.67 6.25 -19.32
C LEU A 100 -0.01 6.00 -17.98
N ILE A 101 0.24 4.85 -17.37
CA ILE A 101 -0.15 4.57 -15.98
C ILE A 101 1.13 4.49 -15.15
N ILE A 102 1.23 5.34 -14.14
CA ILE A 102 2.33 5.37 -13.20
C ILE A 102 1.76 4.98 -11.83
N VAL A 103 2.33 3.97 -11.21
CA VAL A 103 1.93 3.52 -9.87
C VAL A 103 3.11 3.71 -8.92
N ASP A 104 2.86 4.24 -7.73
CA ASP A 104 3.85 4.27 -6.66
C ASP A 104 4.01 2.88 -6.04
N ALA A 105 5.24 2.38 -5.89
CA ALA A 105 5.49 1.09 -5.23
C ALA A 105 5.09 1.06 -3.75
N ASN A 106 4.93 2.20 -3.10
CA ASN A 106 4.46 2.28 -1.72
C ASN A 106 2.95 2.01 -1.60
N VAL A 107 2.20 2.08 -2.71
CA VAL A 107 0.81 1.63 -2.74
C VAL A 107 0.77 0.12 -2.55
N ALA A 108 0.03 -0.30 -1.52
CA ALA A 108 -0.19 -1.71 -1.20
C ALA A 108 -0.66 -2.47 -2.46
N ASP A 109 -0.10 -3.65 -2.72
CA ASP A 109 -0.47 -4.54 -3.83
C ASP A 109 -0.59 -3.88 -5.22
N SER A 110 0.30 -2.92 -5.50
CA SER A 110 0.33 -2.14 -6.75
C SER A 110 0.29 -2.97 -8.04
N GLU A 111 0.92 -4.14 -8.09
CA GLU A 111 0.86 -5.04 -9.28
C GLU A 111 -0.54 -5.62 -9.50
N GLN A 112 -1.25 -5.94 -8.42
CA GLN A 112 -2.60 -6.48 -8.46
C GLN A 112 -3.58 -5.38 -8.86
N LEU A 113 -3.50 -4.23 -8.21
CA LEU A 113 -4.25 -3.03 -8.57
C LEU A 113 -4.15 -2.74 -10.07
N LEU A 114 -2.92 -2.75 -10.59
CA LEU A 114 -2.64 -2.51 -11.99
C LEU A 114 -3.25 -3.57 -12.91
N SER A 115 -3.22 -4.84 -12.51
CA SER A 115 -3.78 -5.93 -13.30
C SER A 115 -5.30 -5.78 -13.48
N GLU A 116 -5.98 -5.30 -12.45
CA GLU A 116 -7.43 -5.10 -12.39
C GLU A 116 -7.86 -3.84 -13.15
N LEU A 117 -7.16 -2.73 -12.94
CA LEU A 117 -7.39 -1.48 -13.68
C LEU A 117 -7.28 -1.63 -15.19
N LEU A 118 -6.47 -2.59 -15.62
CA LEU A 118 -6.22 -2.89 -17.02
C LEU A 118 -7.01 -4.08 -17.56
N ALA A 119 -7.76 -4.78 -16.71
CA ALA A 119 -8.58 -5.89 -17.14
C ALA A 119 -9.64 -5.39 -18.13
N GLY A 120 -9.70 -6.03 -19.31
CA GLY A 120 -10.66 -5.65 -20.35
C GLY A 120 -10.34 -4.35 -21.11
N ARG A 121 -9.26 -3.63 -20.76
CA ARG A 121 -8.79 -2.46 -21.53
C ARG A 121 -7.94 -2.88 -22.73
N ASP A 122 -8.04 -2.11 -23.81
CA ASP A 122 -7.11 -2.24 -24.92
C ASP A 122 -5.73 -1.71 -24.50
N ARG A 123 -4.80 -2.63 -24.29
CA ARG A 123 -3.43 -2.32 -23.86
C ARG A 123 -2.52 -1.89 -25.02
N SER A 124 -3.01 -1.91 -26.27
CA SER A 124 -2.19 -1.59 -27.43
C SER A 124 -1.79 -0.10 -27.51
N SER A 125 -2.29 0.75 -26.63
CA SER A 125 -1.89 2.16 -26.52
C SER A 125 -1.51 2.57 -25.10
N ILE A 126 -1.38 1.64 -24.15
CA ILE A 126 -1.10 1.94 -22.73
C ILE A 126 0.30 1.45 -22.36
N SER A 127 1.09 2.29 -21.69
CA SER A 127 2.34 1.89 -21.05
C SER A 127 2.24 2.08 -19.54
N ILE A 128 2.96 1.25 -18.78
CA ILE A 128 2.89 1.25 -17.33
C ILE A 128 4.29 1.37 -16.74
N HIS A 129 4.42 2.17 -15.68
CA HIS A 129 5.63 2.27 -14.87
C HIS A 129 5.33 2.18 -13.39
N LEU A 130 6.27 1.60 -12.64
CA LEU A 130 6.27 1.59 -11.19
C LEU A 130 7.35 2.56 -10.70
N LEU A 131 7.00 3.47 -9.79
CA LEU A 131 7.98 4.32 -9.10
C LEU A 131 8.66 3.52 -8.00
N ASP A 132 9.96 3.70 -7.84
CA ASP A 132 10.66 3.20 -6.66
C ASP A 132 10.30 4.07 -5.45
N GLY A 133 9.69 3.45 -4.44
CA GLY A 133 9.25 4.08 -3.20
C GLY A 133 10.33 4.82 -2.41
N LYS A 134 11.62 4.54 -2.70
CA LYS A 134 12.78 5.12 -1.98
C LYS A 134 13.48 6.24 -2.74
N ARG A 135 12.97 6.63 -3.90
CA ARG A 135 13.58 7.62 -4.80
C ARG A 135 12.61 8.77 -5.04
N ASP A 136 13.16 9.93 -5.41
CA ASP A 136 12.34 11.10 -5.71
C ASP A 136 11.33 10.79 -6.83
N GLY A 137 10.03 10.87 -6.54
CA GLY A 137 9.00 10.46 -7.48
C GLY A 137 8.81 11.43 -8.63
N VAL A 138 8.96 12.74 -8.40
CA VAL A 138 8.79 13.75 -9.46
C VAL A 138 9.92 13.64 -10.49
N GLU A 139 11.15 13.40 -10.05
CA GLU A 139 12.29 13.10 -10.92
C GLU A 139 12.07 11.81 -11.73
N GLN A 140 11.54 10.76 -11.09
CA GLN A 140 11.23 9.50 -11.75
C GLN A 140 10.14 9.69 -12.82
N VAL A 141 9.02 10.34 -12.48
CA VAL A 141 7.95 10.64 -13.44
C VAL A 141 8.50 11.47 -14.61
N SER A 142 9.32 12.48 -14.34
CA SER A 142 9.97 13.29 -15.38
C SER A 142 10.86 12.46 -16.31
N ALA A 143 11.64 11.54 -15.74
CA ALA A 143 12.51 10.65 -16.50
C ALA A 143 11.70 9.69 -17.38
N ILE A 144 10.60 9.14 -16.85
CA ILE A 144 9.66 8.29 -17.59
C ILE A 144 9.06 9.08 -18.76
N LEU A 145 8.46 10.24 -18.49
CA LEU A 145 7.79 11.07 -19.50
C LEU A 145 8.73 11.51 -20.62
N SER A 146 10.02 11.72 -20.33
CA SER A 146 11.02 12.08 -21.35
C SER A 146 11.18 11.04 -22.48
N GLY A 147 10.70 9.81 -22.27
CA GLY A 147 10.69 8.74 -23.28
C GLY A 147 9.47 8.74 -24.19
N TYR A 148 8.48 9.61 -23.96
CA TYR A 148 7.20 9.64 -24.67
C TYR A 148 6.99 10.96 -25.42
N ASP A 149 6.05 10.95 -26.37
CA ASP A 149 5.60 12.12 -27.15
C ASP A 149 4.10 11.96 -27.44
N LYS A 150 3.33 13.05 -27.30
CA LYS A 150 1.88 13.09 -27.59
C LYS A 150 1.07 12.01 -26.85
N LEU A 151 1.27 11.91 -25.54
CA LEU A 151 0.36 11.19 -24.66
C LEU A 151 -0.97 11.93 -24.58
N ASP A 152 -2.07 11.19 -24.65
CA ASP A 152 -3.44 11.66 -24.43
C ASP A 152 -3.78 11.65 -22.93
N ALA A 153 -3.16 10.78 -22.11
CA ALA A 153 -3.36 10.78 -20.66
C ALA A 153 -2.16 10.27 -19.86
N VAL A 154 -1.99 10.80 -18.65
CA VAL A 154 -1.09 10.28 -17.61
C VAL A 154 -1.89 10.04 -16.33
N HIS A 155 -2.02 8.78 -15.94
CA HIS A 155 -2.63 8.37 -14.69
C HIS A 155 -1.53 8.14 -13.66
N ILE A 156 -1.68 8.72 -12.47
CA ILE A 156 -0.73 8.57 -11.37
C ILE A 156 -1.50 8.04 -10.16
N LEU A 157 -1.13 6.83 -9.70
CA LEU A 157 -1.73 6.18 -8.55
C LEU A 157 -0.74 6.16 -7.40
N SER A 158 -1.09 6.84 -6.31
CA SER A 158 -0.25 6.92 -5.13
C SER A 158 -1.04 7.24 -3.87
N HIS A 159 -0.38 7.26 -2.73
CA HIS A 159 -0.95 7.81 -1.52
C HIS A 159 -1.20 9.32 -1.64
N GLY A 160 -2.24 9.80 -0.98
CA GLY A 160 -2.63 11.21 -0.95
C GLY A 160 -3.18 11.61 0.40
N SER A 161 -3.25 12.93 0.60
CA SER A 161 -3.98 13.58 1.67
C SER A 161 -4.47 14.95 1.17
N ALA A 162 -5.29 15.64 1.97
CA ALA A 162 -5.77 17.00 1.65
C ALA A 162 -4.65 17.94 1.20
N GLY A 163 -4.62 18.29 -0.09
CA GLY A 163 -3.66 19.24 -0.64
C GLY A 163 -2.30 18.67 -1.03
N GLU A 164 -2.11 17.36 -1.01
CA GLU A 164 -0.82 16.70 -1.23
C GLU A 164 -0.95 15.38 -1.98
N ILE A 165 0.05 15.06 -2.82
CA ILE A 165 0.22 13.72 -3.40
C ILE A 165 1.63 13.20 -3.16
N HIS A 166 1.74 11.95 -2.70
CA HIS A 166 3.01 11.28 -2.46
C HIS A 166 3.50 10.62 -3.73
N LEU A 167 4.79 10.68 -4.04
CA LEU A 167 5.41 10.05 -5.21
C LEU A 167 6.81 9.58 -4.83
N GLY A 168 7.02 8.28 -4.74
CA GLY A 168 8.21 7.66 -4.20
C GLY A 168 8.51 8.16 -2.79
N SER A 169 9.66 8.82 -2.64
CA SER A 169 10.07 9.49 -1.40
C SER A 169 9.73 10.99 -1.36
N THR A 170 8.90 11.49 -2.26
CA THR A 170 8.61 12.93 -2.45
C THR A 170 7.14 13.23 -2.18
N THR A 171 6.85 14.31 -1.47
CA THR A 171 5.49 14.86 -1.37
C THR A 171 5.37 16.10 -2.25
N LEU A 172 4.46 16.07 -3.23
CA LEU A 172 4.14 17.20 -4.10
C LEU A 172 2.91 17.93 -3.55
N SER A 173 3.09 19.18 -3.13
CA SER A 173 2.05 20.05 -2.57
C SER A 173 2.26 21.50 -2.98
N ASN A 174 1.35 22.41 -2.61
CA ASN A 174 1.52 23.84 -2.90
C ASN A 174 2.82 24.43 -2.31
N ALA A 175 3.38 23.80 -1.27
CA ALA A 175 4.63 24.22 -0.67
C ALA A 175 5.86 23.79 -1.48
N THR A 176 5.80 22.63 -2.14
CA THR A 176 6.96 22.03 -2.83
C THR A 176 6.89 22.18 -4.35
N ILE A 177 5.73 22.53 -4.92
CA ILE A 177 5.51 22.53 -6.37
C ILE A 177 6.40 23.51 -7.14
N ASP A 178 6.75 24.65 -6.56
CA ASP A 178 7.62 25.64 -7.22
C ASP A 178 9.05 25.12 -7.41
N ASP A 179 9.54 24.26 -6.51
CA ASP A 179 10.86 23.62 -6.60
C ASP A 179 10.93 22.61 -7.76
N TYR A 180 9.79 22.02 -8.10
CA TYR A 180 9.64 21.10 -9.23
C TYR A 180 9.11 21.76 -10.50
N SER A 181 8.88 23.07 -10.50
CA SER A 181 8.23 23.78 -11.62
C SER A 181 8.94 23.57 -12.97
N ALA A 182 10.27 23.51 -12.98
CA ALA A 182 11.05 23.25 -14.19
C ALA A 182 10.94 21.81 -14.69
N GLN A 183 10.75 20.84 -13.79
CA GLN A 183 10.49 19.43 -14.10
C GLN A 183 9.07 19.29 -14.65
N LEU A 184 8.07 19.84 -13.94
CA LEU A 184 6.66 19.79 -14.33
C LEU A 184 6.41 20.48 -15.69
N GLN A 185 7.05 21.62 -15.96
CA GLN A 185 6.97 22.27 -17.28
C GLN A 185 7.55 21.43 -18.42
N ARG A 186 8.49 20.53 -18.13
CA ARG A 186 9.02 19.63 -19.17
C ARG A 186 8.09 18.48 -19.47
N TRP A 187 7.11 18.20 -18.60
CA TRP A 187 6.12 17.15 -18.85
C TRP A 187 5.31 17.47 -20.11
N ASP A 188 5.02 18.75 -20.38
CA ASP A 188 4.39 19.25 -21.62
C ASP A 188 4.98 18.64 -22.90
N ALA A 189 6.31 18.43 -22.95
CA ALA A 189 6.97 17.87 -24.14
C ALA A 189 6.57 16.42 -24.45
N ALA A 190 6.05 15.68 -23.45
CA ALA A 190 5.54 14.33 -23.61
C ALA A 190 4.02 14.31 -23.87
N LEU A 191 3.32 15.40 -23.57
CA LEU A 191 1.87 15.52 -23.57
C LEU A 191 1.34 16.02 -24.91
N GLY A 192 0.18 15.51 -25.33
CA GLY A 192 -0.58 16.04 -26.44
C GLY A 192 -1.29 17.36 -26.09
N GLU A 193 -1.84 18.03 -27.11
CA GLU A 193 -2.50 19.34 -26.95
C GLU A 193 -3.75 19.30 -26.03
N THR A 194 -4.34 18.12 -25.84
CA THR A 194 -5.53 17.87 -25.00
C THR A 194 -5.24 16.72 -24.03
N ALA A 195 -4.01 16.66 -23.52
CA ALA A 195 -3.63 15.60 -22.61
C ALA A 195 -4.17 15.87 -21.21
N ASP A 196 -4.61 14.82 -20.54
CA ASP A 196 -5.06 14.87 -19.16
C ASP A 196 -4.04 14.25 -18.19
N ILE A 197 -3.99 14.80 -16.98
CA ILE A 197 -3.30 14.19 -15.84
C ILE A 197 -4.35 13.79 -14.80
N LEU A 198 -4.38 12.51 -14.42
CA LEU A 198 -5.35 11.97 -13.48
C LEU A 198 -4.61 11.50 -12.22
N LEU A 199 -4.86 12.16 -11.10
CA LEU A 199 -4.20 11.95 -9.82
C LEU A 199 -5.11 11.12 -8.91
N TYR A 200 -4.80 9.84 -8.78
CA TYR A 200 -5.46 8.93 -7.84
C TYR A 200 -4.64 8.91 -6.55
N GLY A 201 -5.20 9.49 -5.51
CA GLY A 201 -4.66 9.51 -4.16
C GLY A 201 -5.73 10.07 -3.24
N CYS A 202 -5.82 9.49 -2.03
CA CYS A 202 -6.88 9.88 -1.11
C CYS A 202 -6.85 11.39 -0.85
N GLU A 203 -8.00 12.02 -0.97
CA GLU A 203 -8.24 13.39 -0.52
C GLU A 203 -7.34 14.47 -1.16
N VAL A 204 -6.59 14.18 -2.23
CA VAL A 204 -5.62 15.12 -2.86
C VAL A 204 -6.24 16.51 -3.10
N ALA A 205 -7.52 16.53 -3.49
CA ALA A 205 -8.30 17.72 -3.77
C ALA A 205 -9.50 17.91 -2.82
N ALA A 206 -9.41 17.42 -1.58
CA ALA A 206 -10.50 17.49 -0.60
C ALA A 206 -10.91 18.92 -0.20
N ASP A 207 -9.99 19.88 -0.34
CA ASP A 207 -10.21 21.28 0.04
C ASP A 207 -9.69 22.30 -0.99
N ALA A 208 -9.84 23.59 -0.68
CA ALA A 208 -9.45 24.67 -1.58
C ALA A 208 -7.93 24.72 -1.85
N GLN A 209 -7.11 24.16 -0.96
CA GLN A 209 -5.66 24.06 -1.14
C GLN A 209 -5.36 22.92 -2.12
N GLY A 210 -6.04 21.79 -1.99
CA GLY A 210 -6.01 20.71 -2.97
C GLY A 210 -6.48 21.13 -4.35
N GLU A 211 -7.61 21.85 -4.46
CA GLU A 211 -8.04 22.43 -5.73
C GLU A 211 -6.96 23.36 -6.34
N ALA A 212 -6.31 24.19 -5.52
CA ALA A 212 -5.23 25.07 -5.98
C ALA A 212 -3.97 24.30 -6.42
N LEU A 213 -3.66 23.17 -5.77
CA LEU A 213 -2.58 22.27 -6.19
C LEU A 213 -2.88 21.70 -7.58
N VAL A 214 -4.10 21.18 -7.78
CA VAL A 214 -4.55 20.63 -9.07
C VAL A 214 -4.46 21.69 -10.17
N ASP A 215 -4.94 22.92 -9.92
CA ASP A 215 -4.81 24.06 -10.84
C ASP A 215 -3.35 24.42 -11.16
N ALA A 216 -2.47 24.36 -10.16
CA ALA A 216 -1.05 24.69 -10.32
C ALA A 216 -0.33 23.64 -11.17
N ILE A 217 -0.62 22.36 -10.96
CA ILE A 217 -0.11 21.26 -11.78
C ILE A 217 -0.58 21.45 -13.24
N GLY A 218 -1.86 21.73 -13.46
CA GLY A 218 -2.39 21.96 -14.81
C GLY A 218 -1.72 23.14 -15.52
N ARG A 219 -1.59 24.27 -14.83
CA ARG A 219 -0.89 25.45 -15.37
C ARG A 219 0.58 25.21 -15.70
N LEU A 220 1.29 24.44 -14.88
CA LEU A 220 2.72 24.17 -15.08
C LEU A 220 2.96 23.16 -16.19
N THR A 221 2.14 22.11 -16.25
CA THR A 221 2.26 21.03 -17.24
C THR A 221 1.60 21.36 -18.57
N GLY A 222 0.69 22.34 -18.61
CA GLY A 222 -0.11 22.67 -19.79
C GLY A 222 -1.30 21.76 -20.02
N ALA A 223 -1.52 20.77 -19.13
CA ALA A 223 -2.58 19.78 -19.21
C ALA A 223 -3.79 20.14 -18.36
N ASP A 224 -4.91 19.49 -18.65
CA ASP A 224 -6.07 19.44 -17.78
C ASP A 224 -5.83 18.36 -16.70
N VAL A 225 -6.31 18.58 -15.47
CA VAL A 225 -5.97 17.72 -14.31
C VAL A 225 -7.21 17.32 -13.54
N ALA A 226 -7.32 16.04 -13.18
CA ALA A 226 -8.36 15.50 -12.31
C ALA A 226 -7.75 14.90 -11.03
N ALA A 227 -8.43 15.01 -9.90
CA ALA A 227 -8.01 14.43 -8.63
C ALA A 227 -9.22 14.04 -7.75
N SER A 228 -9.00 13.10 -6.82
CA SER A 228 -10.01 12.70 -5.83
C SER A 228 -10.07 13.71 -4.68
N SER A 229 -11.28 13.91 -4.15
CA SER A 229 -11.59 14.76 -3.00
C SER A 229 -11.93 13.98 -1.74
N ASP A 230 -11.96 12.66 -1.80
CA ASP A 230 -12.28 11.75 -0.71
C ASP A 230 -11.35 10.51 -0.76
N ILE A 231 -11.69 9.46 -0.03
CA ILE A 231 -10.87 8.25 0.02
C ILE A 231 -10.87 7.61 -1.37
N THR A 232 -9.70 7.52 -2.00
CA THR A 232 -9.54 6.82 -3.27
C THR A 232 -9.22 5.36 -3.05
N GLY A 233 -9.96 4.44 -3.66
CA GLY A 233 -9.63 3.01 -3.65
C GLY A 233 -10.86 2.12 -3.65
N ASN A 234 -10.77 0.97 -2.97
CA ASN A 234 -11.87 0.03 -2.96
C ASN A 234 -13.08 0.56 -2.17
N LEU A 235 -14.28 0.37 -2.71
CA LEU A 235 -15.55 0.67 -2.05
C LEU A 235 -15.79 -0.13 -0.77
N SER A 236 -15.21 -1.33 -0.67
CA SER A 236 -15.16 -2.14 0.54
C SER A 236 -14.19 -1.62 1.60
N ALA A 237 -13.40 -0.59 1.31
CA ALA A 237 -12.57 0.09 2.30
C ALA A 237 -13.00 1.55 2.51
N GLY A 238 -14.22 1.89 2.05
CA GLY A 238 -14.81 3.21 2.21
C GLY A 238 -14.36 4.24 1.17
N GLY A 239 -13.65 3.83 0.11
CA GLY A 239 -13.22 4.72 -0.96
C GLY A 239 -13.89 4.48 -2.30
N ASP A 240 -13.57 5.28 -3.31
CA ASP A 240 -13.96 5.01 -4.69
C ASP A 240 -12.87 5.42 -5.69
N TRP A 241 -13.13 5.24 -6.99
CA TRP A 241 -12.19 5.61 -8.06
C TRP A 241 -12.62 6.87 -8.81
N GLU A 242 -13.63 7.58 -8.29
CA GLU A 242 -14.07 8.83 -8.86
C GLU A 242 -13.01 9.93 -8.63
N LEU A 243 -12.95 10.86 -9.58
CA LEU A 243 -12.11 12.05 -9.49
C LEU A 243 -13.06 13.25 -9.63
N GLU A 244 -13.51 13.74 -8.48
CA GLU A 244 -14.58 14.75 -8.37
C GLU A 244 -14.06 16.12 -8.77
N VAL A 245 -12.78 16.41 -8.51
CA VAL A 245 -12.16 17.71 -8.75
C VAL A 245 -11.44 17.71 -10.08
N ARG A 246 -11.64 18.78 -10.84
CA ARG A 246 -11.09 18.95 -12.19
C ARG A 246 -10.65 20.39 -12.43
N SER A 247 -9.45 20.54 -12.97
CA SER A 247 -8.95 21.77 -13.58
C SER A 247 -8.89 21.58 -15.09
N GLY A 248 -9.73 22.30 -15.82
CA GLY A 248 -9.87 22.12 -17.27
C GLY A 248 -10.94 21.11 -17.68
N VAL A 249 -10.85 20.56 -18.90
CA VAL A 249 -11.80 19.61 -19.46
C VAL A 249 -11.17 18.23 -19.55
N ILE A 250 -11.66 17.30 -18.75
CA ILE A 250 -11.13 15.92 -18.74
C ILE A 250 -11.78 15.10 -19.85
N GLU A 251 -11.00 14.75 -20.87
CA GLU A 251 -11.41 13.89 -21.98
C GLU A 251 -11.04 12.42 -21.77
N ALA A 252 -9.98 12.18 -21.02
CA ALA A 252 -9.45 10.88 -20.68
C ALA A 252 -10.46 10.08 -19.86
N GLN A 253 -10.51 8.79 -20.15
CA GLN A 253 -11.34 7.87 -19.39
C GLN A 253 -10.66 7.56 -18.07
N ALA A 254 -11.29 7.95 -16.95
CA ALA A 254 -10.81 7.58 -15.63
C ALA A 254 -10.55 6.07 -15.54
N LEU A 255 -9.47 5.73 -14.86
CA LEU A 255 -9.24 4.40 -14.33
C LEU A 255 -10.40 4.07 -13.41
N MET A 256 -11.05 2.97 -13.74
CA MET A 256 -12.14 2.41 -12.95
C MET A 256 -11.82 0.94 -12.82
N VAL A 257 -11.83 0.47 -11.59
CA VAL A 257 -11.82 -0.96 -11.32
C VAL A 257 -13.25 -1.44 -11.53
N ASP A 258 -13.41 -2.53 -12.28
CA ASP A 258 -14.67 -3.28 -12.27
C ASP A 258 -14.75 -3.93 -10.89
N MET A 259 -15.45 -3.24 -9.98
CA MET A 259 -15.57 -3.62 -8.57
C MET A 259 -16.00 -5.08 -8.42
N SER A 260 -16.81 -5.58 -9.35
CA SER A 260 -17.30 -6.96 -9.35
C SER A 260 -16.22 -8.04 -9.54
N THR A 261 -15.06 -7.60 -10.01
CA THR A 261 -13.86 -8.41 -10.20
C THR A 261 -12.67 -7.83 -9.44
N ALA A 262 -12.89 -6.78 -8.64
CA ALA A 262 -11.85 -6.16 -7.83
C ALA A 262 -11.37 -7.15 -6.78
N GLN A 263 -10.10 -7.48 -6.85
CA GLN A 263 -9.44 -8.30 -5.85
C GLN A 263 -8.50 -7.44 -5.00
N TRP A 264 -8.18 -6.21 -5.42
CA TRP A 264 -7.42 -5.23 -4.66
C TRP A 264 -8.32 -4.52 -3.64
N GLN A 265 -8.05 -4.67 -2.34
CA GLN A 265 -8.97 -4.27 -1.25
C GLN A 265 -8.56 -3.00 -0.48
N HIS A 266 -7.50 -2.30 -0.90
CA HIS A 266 -6.96 -1.18 -0.12
C HIS A 266 -7.62 0.16 -0.48
N THR A 267 -7.30 1.19 0.30
CA THR A 267 -7.41 2.59 -0.12
C THR A 267 -6.02 3.15 -0.36
N LEU A 268 -5.96 4.35 -0.92
CA LEU A 268 -4.73 5.11 -1.06
C LEU A 268 -4.41 5.95 0.21
N ALA A 269 -4.97 5.65 1.39
CA ALA A 269 -4.72 6.38 2.66
C ALA A 269 -4.10 5.46 3.74
N PHE A 270 -3.04 5.90 4.44
CA PHE A 270 -2.57 5.54 5.83
C PHE A 270 -1.28 6.34 6.17
N ILE A 271 -1.05 6.78 7.44
CA ILE A 271 0.27 7.29 7.87
C ILE A 271 1.26 6.13 7.90
N ALA A 272 0.86 5.01 8.52
CA ALA A 272 1.61 3.76 8.48
C ALA A 272 0.71 2.55 8.78
N TYR A 273 1.06 1.40 8.21
CA TYR A 273 0.41 0.13 8.48
C TYR A 273 1.45 -1.00 8.58
N ASP A 274 1.23 -1.95 9.48
CA ASP A 274 1.96 -3.21 9.53
C ASP A 274 1.03 -4.34 10.06
N GLY A 275 0.55 -5.20 9.16
CA GLY A 275 -0.13 -6.46 9.48
C GLY A 275 0.83 -7.64 9.72
N PHE A 276 2.13 -7.36 9.82
CA PHE A 276 3.19 -8.34 10.09
C PHE A 276 3.15 -9.56 9.15
N ASP A 277 2.92 -9.33 7.85
CA ASP A 277 3.01 -10.37 6.79
C ASP A 277 4.47 -10.78 6.52
N TYR A 278 5.07 -11.35 7.55
CA TYR A 278 6.44 -11.83 7.62
C TYR A 278 6.45 -13.35 7.70
N THR A 279 7.61 -13.98 7.54
CA THR A 279 7.67 -15.44 7.62
C THR A 279 7.53 -15.88 9.08
N ALA A 280 6.56 -16.76 9.37
CA ALA A 280 6.39 -17.31 10.70
C ALA A 280 7.70 -17.92 11.24
N GLY A 281 8.06 -17.55 12.47
CA GLY A 281 9.32 -17.90 13.13
C GLY A 281 10.45 -16.88 12.94
N GLU A 282 10.29 -15.85 12.11
CA GLU A 282 11.23 -14.73 12.03
C GLU A 282 11.23 -13.89 13.31
N GLU A 283 12.40 -13.37 13.65
CA GLU A 283 12.61 -12.52 14.82
C GLU A 283 12.71 -11.06 14.39
N LEU A 284 11.87 -10.18 14.95
CA LEU A 284 11.94 -8.74 14.63
C LEU A 284 13.23 -8.14 15.20
N GLY A 285 13.94 -7.35 14.39
CA GLY A 285 15.05 -6.49 14.84
C GLY A 285 16.32 -7.19 15.33
N ASN A 286 16.38 -8.52 15.41
CA ASN A 286 17.54 -9.26 15.92
C ASN A 286 18.59 -9.56 14.82
N GLY A 287 19.16 -8.51 14.24
CA GLY A 287 20.31 -8.59 13.33
C GLY A 287 20.01 -8.87 11.85
N ALA A 288 18.76 -9.20 11.50
CA ALA A 288 18.25 -9.18 10.13
C ALA A 288 17.25 -8.03 9.97
N ALA A 289 17.28 -7.37 8.81
CA ALA A 289 16.27 -6.40 8.42
C ALA A 289 14.93 -7.11 8.25
N VAL A 290 14.00 -6.90 9.18
CA VAL A 290 12.60 -7.31 9.05
C VAL A 290 11.80 -6.04 8.83
N SER A 291 11.20 -5.94 7.65
CA SER A 291 10.36 -4.82 7.26
C SER A 291 9.27 -5.26 6.31
N GLY A 292 8.16 -4.55 6.38
CA GLY A 292 6.99 -4.65 5.53
C GLY A 292 5.99 -3.59 5.94
N GLY A 293 4.76 -3.72 5.47
CA GLY A 293 3.79 -2.65 5.60
C GLY A 293 4.22 -1.37 4.88
N SER A 294 3.61 -0.24 5.23
CA SER A 294 3.82 1.07 4.60
C SER A 294 4.00 2.17 5.65
N GLY A 295 4.57 3.31 5.26
CA GLY A 295 4.70 4.48 6.16
C GLY A 295 5.92 4.48 7.08
N TRP A 296 6.88 3.58 6.88
CA TRP A 296 8.04 3.40 7.77
C TRP A 296 9.35 3.83 7.11
N ALA A 297 10.15 4.63 7.83
CA ALA A 297 11.49 5.07 7.43
C ALA A 297 12.59 4.04 7.75
N SER A 298 12.29 3.06 8.59
CA SER A 298 13.26 2.06 9.03
C SER A 298 12.69 0.64 9.02
N ASP A 299 13.61 -0.32 9.02
CA ASP A 299 13.31 -1.69 9.45
C ASP A 299 13.00 -1.71 10.95
N TRP A 300 12.40 -2.80 11.43
CA TRP A 300 12.29 -3.05 12.86
C TRP A 300 13.69 -3.17 13.49
N THR A 301 13.88 -2.53 14.63
CA THR A 301 15.11 -2.57 15.43
C THR A 301 14.83 -3.19 16.79
N ASP A 302 15.80 -3.92 17.33
CA ASP A 302 15.72 -4.49 18.69
C ASP A 302 16.78 -3.84 19.58
N GLU A 303 16.33 -3.14 20.62
CA GLU A 303 17.22 -2.51 21.60
C GLU A 303 17.61 -3.45 22.76
N SER A 304 17.00 -4.63 22.82
CA SER A 304 17.02 -5.56 23.94
C SER A 304 17.77 -6.87 23.66
N ASN A 305 18.14 -7.14 22.41
CA ASN A 305 18.72 -8.40 21.93
C ASN A 305 17.85 -9.61 22.32
N ARG A 306 16.53 -9.46 22.14
CA ARG A 306 15.49 -10.43 22.49
C ARG A 306 14.41 -10.41 21.43
N ALA A 307 14.10 -11.58 20.88
CA ALA A 307 13.17 -11.70 19.79
C ALA A 307 11.70 -11.58 20.21
N LEU A 308 10.99 -10.69 19.56
CA LEU A 308 9.60 -10.93 19.19
C LEU A 308 9.58 -11.78 17.94
N VAL A 309 8.70 -12.78 17.92
CA VAL A 309 8.67 -13.80 16.88
C VAL A 309 7.36 -13.72 16.13
N VAL A 310 7.42 -13.78 14.81
CA VAL A 310 6.22 -13.85 13.97
C VAL A 310 5.52 -15.20 14.19
N ALA A 311 4.24 -15.18 14.53
CA ALA A 311 3.40 -16.32 14.84
C ALA A 311 2.19 -16.38 13.90
N ASN A 312 1.84 -17.59 13.46
CA ASN A 312 0.70 -17.83 12.58
C ASN A 312 -0.34 -18.73 13.29
N PRO A 313 -1.65 -18.46 13.16
CA PRO A 313 -2.25 -17.38 12.36
C PRO A 313 -2.16 -16.00 13.05
N GLY A 314 -2.52 -14.94 12.31
CA GLY A 314 -2.77 -13.61 12.86
C GLY A 314 -3.93 -13.58 13.86
N LEU A 315 -4.03 -12.47 14.59
CA LEU A 315 -5.13 -12.21 15.50
C LEU A 315 -6.37 -11.78 14.71
N GLN A 316 -7.53 -11.92 15.36
CA GLN A 316 -8.81 -11.46 14.82
C GLN A 316 -9.43 -10.50 15.83
N ASP A 317 -10.06 -9.46 15.31
CA ASP A 317 -10.84 -8.54 16.12
C ASP A 317 -11.99 -9.28 16.83
N PRO A 318 -12.33 -8.93 18.10
CA PRO A 318 -13.34 -9.66 18.86
C PRO A 318 -14.75 -9.57 18.29
N THR A 319 -15.06 -8.50 17.55
CA THR A 319 -16.36 -8.36 16.90
C THR A 319 -16.37 -9.01 15.53
N GLY A 320 -15.21 -9.17 14.89
CA GLY A 320 -15.04 -9.63 13.51
C GLY A 320 -15.37 -8.54 12.50
N ALA A 321 -15.32 -7.28 12.93
CA ALA A 321 -15.63 -6.14 12.06
C ALA A 321 -14.39 -5.37 11.62
N LEU A 322 -13.23 -5.53 12.25
CA LEU A 322 -12.00 -4.90 11.79
C LEU A 322 -11.43 -5.69 10.61
N ASP A 323 -11.02 -5.01 9.53
CA ASP A 323 -10.25 -5.67 8.47
C ASP A 323 -8.87 -6.09 9.00
N THR A 324 -8.52 -7.38 8.88
CA THR A 324 -7.27 -7.95 9.40
C THR A 324 -6.56 -8.81 8.35
N THR A 325 -5.23 -8.70 8.27
CA THR A 325 -4.36 -9.42 7.34
C THR A 325 -3.04 -9.81 8.01
N GLY A 326 -2.37 -10.83 7.46
CA GLY A 326 -1.01 -11.19 7.88
C GLY A 326 -0.94 -12.10 9.12
N ASN A 327 -0.01 -11.83 10.02
CA ASN A 327 0.37 -12.71 11.15
C ASN A 327 0.48 -11.91 12.44
N ALA A 328 0.54 -12.61 13.58
CA ALA A 328 0.74 -11.96 14.86
C ALA A 328 2.23 -11.92 15.24
N LEU A 329 2.60 -11.01 16.14
CA LEU A 329 3.85 -11.05 16.88
C LEU A 329 3.62 -11.70 18.24
N THR A 330 4.40 -12.72 18.59
CA THR A 330 4.39 -13.32 19.92
C THR A 330 5.70 -13.10 20.67
N THR A 331 5.60 -13.09 21.99
CA THR A 331 6.73 -12.96 22.89
C THR A 331 7.50 -14.27 23.05
N ASN A 332 8.69 -14.38 22.44
CA ASN A 332 9.64 -15.47 22.74
C ASN A 332 10.71 -15.01 23.76
N LEU A 333 10.24 -14.57 24.92
CA LEU A 333 11.11 -14.11 25.98
C LEU A 333 11.69 -15.34 26.70
N GLY A 334 12.96 -15.70 26.46
CA GLY A 334 13.65 -16.81 27.15
C GLY A 334 13.64 -16.76 28.70
N SER A 335 14.33 -17.68 29.40
CA SER A 335 14.07 -18.01 30.82
C SER A 335 14.60 -17.07 31.93
N ILE A 336 15.04 -15.83 31.66
CA ILE A 336 15.50 -14.86 32.68
C ILE A 336 14.67 -13.56 32.60
N LEU A 337 14.72 -12.65 33.59
CA LEU A 337 13.93 -11.39 33.63
C LEU A 337 14.03 -10.62 32.31
N HIS A 338 12.95 -10.60 31.52
CA HIS A 338 12.99 -10.15 30.14
C HIS A 338 11.93 -9.07 29.84
N THR A 339 12.41 -7.89 29.44
CA THR A 339 11.70 -6.86 28.66
C THR A 339 12.22 -6.90 27.23
N SER A 340 11.35 -6.74 26.24
CA SER A 340 11.71 -6.47 24.85
C SER A 340 11.27 -5.06 24.45
N PHE A 341 12.07 -4.42 23.61
CA PHE A 341 11.78 -3.13 22.98
C PHE A 341 12.11 -3.26 21.50
N HIS A 342 11.08 -3.22 20.67
CA HIS A 342 11.21 -3.28 19.22
C HIS A 342 10.71 -1.97 18.66
N GLY A 343 11.63 -1.16 18.15
CA GLY A 343 11.35 0.18 17.65
C GLY A 343 11.32 0.21 16.13
N ARG A 344 10.46 1.06 15.59
CA ARG A 344 10.43 1.39 14.17
C ARG A 344 10.17 2.89 14.01
N THR A 345 10.80 3.48 12.99
CA THR A 345 10.68 4.90 12.69
C THR A 345 9.67 5.09 11.58
N LEU A 346 8.72 6.00 11.78
CA LEU A 346 7.76 6.47 10.79
C LEU A 346 8.46 7.35 9.75
N ASN A 347 7.91 7.42 8.53
CA ASN A 347 8.34 8.39 7.52
C ASN A 347 8.04 9.83 7.93
N GLU A 348 7.16 10.03 8.89
CA GLU A 348 6.66 11.32 9.34
C GLU A 348 6.90 11.51 10.84
N THR A 349 7.08 12.77 11.24
CA THR A 349 7.14 13.16 12.66
C THR A 349 5.74 13.55 13.13
N LEU A 350 5.35 13.01 14.28
CA LEU A 350 4.08 13.25 14.97
C LEU A 350 4.31 14.18 16.17
N GLY A 351 3.23 14.72 16.74
CA GLY A 351 3.26 15.39 18.03
C GLY A 351 3.42 16.91 18.01
N ASP A 352 3.12 17.56 16.88
CA ASP A 352 3.07 19.03 16.83
C ASP A 352 1.90 19.56 17.69
N ASP A 353 2.09 20.67 18.42
CA ASP A 353 1.01 21.34 19.17
C ASP A 353 -0.23 21.56 18.29
N GLU A 354 -1.42 21.33 18.85
CA GLU A 354 -2.71 21.47 18.16
C GLU A 354 -2.95 20.41 17.05
N SER A 355 -2.16 19.33 16.99
CA SER A 355 -2.40 18.17 16.13
C SER A 355 -3.09 17.01 16.86
N GLU A 356 -3.57 16.03 16.10
CA GLU A 356 -4.06 14.77 16.63
C GLU A 356 -3.58 13.59 15.78
N VAL A 357 -3.44 12.42 16.41
CA VAL A 357 -3.11 11.18 15.71
C VAL A 357 -3.82 10.01 16.38
N TRP A 358 -4.10 9.00 15.57
CA TRP A 358 -4.71 7.76 15.98
C TRP A 358 -3.75 6.60 15.76
N PHE A 359 -3.74 5.68 16.71
CA PHE A 359 -3.10 4.37 16.61
C PHE A 359 -4.13 3.29 16.87
N SER A 360 -4.03 2.16 16.19
CA SER A 360 -4.71 0.94 16.61
C SER A 360 -3.81 -0.28 16.50
N PHE A 361 -4.14 -1.30 17.28
CA PHE A 361 -3.51 -2.62 17.23
C PHE A 361 -4.38 -3.64 17.96
N LEU A 362 -4.27 -4.91 17.57
CA LEU A 362 -4.85 -6.04 18.30
C LEU A 362 -3.87 -6.51 19.38
N LEU A 363 -4.39 -6.87 20.54
CA LEU A 363 -3.59 -7.41 21.65
C LEU A 363 -4.31 -8.59 22.32
N THR A 364 -3.63 -9.73 22.38
CA THR A 364 -3.97 -10.82 23.31
C THR A 364 -3.04 -10.74 24.51
N PRO A 365 -3.51 -10.30 25.70
CA PRO A 365 -2.68 -10.25 26.89
C PRO A 365 -2.47 -11.63 27.52
N ASP A 366 -1.34 -11.82 28.20
CA ASP A 366 -1.19 -12.90 29.19
C ASP A 366 -1.80 -12.42 30.52
N ALA A 367 -3.03 -12.81 30.77
CA ALA A 367 -3.79 -12.39 31.95
C ALA A 367 -3.80 -13.45 33.06
N THR A 368 -2.87 -14.41 33.02
CA THR A 368 -2.74 -15.41 34.07
C THR A 368 -2.57 -14.76 35.46
N ASP A 369 -3.20 -15.35 36.48
CA ASP A 369 -3.55 -14.71 37.76
C ASP A 369 -2.34 -14.30 38.66
N THR A 370 -1.09 -14.31 38.18
CA THR A 370 0.09 -14.13 39.06
C THR A 370 1.26 -13.28 38.56
N THR A 371 1.33 -12.84 37.29
CA THR A 371 2.65 -12.65 36.66
C THR A 371 3.13 -11.23 36.28
N LEU A 372 2.48 -10.11 36.66
CA LEU A 372 2.92 -8.74 36.26
C LEU A 372 3.33 -8.59 34.77
N ALA A 373 2.83 -9.46 33.90
CA ALA A 373 3.14 -9.45 32.48
C ALA A 373 2.59 -8.16 31.88
N TYR A 374 3.30 -7.65 30.87
CA TYR A 374 2.84 -6.53 30.08
C TYR A 374 3.14 -6.73 28.61
N ALA A 375 2.31 -6.09 27.80
CA ALA A 375 2.46 -5.97 26.37
C ALA A 375 1.70 -4.73 25.91
N GLY A 376 2.27 -3.97 24.99
CA GLY A 376 1.66 -2.73 24.50
C GLY A 376 2.63 -1.85 23.73
N LEU A 377 2.14 -0.69 23.32
CA LEU A 377 2.93 0.31 22.61
C LEU A 377 3.55 1.31 23.58
N ILE A 378 4.77 1.72 23.25
CA ILE A 378 5.42 2.90 23.80
C ILE A 378 5.48 3.95 22.69
N LEU A 379 5.04 5.16 23.02
CA LEU A 379 5.05 6.34 22.16
C LEU A 379 5.80 7.48 22.85
N GLY A 380 6.42 8.37 22.06
CA GLY A 380 7.30 9.44 22.54
C GLY A 380 8.76 8.99 22.70
N GLU A 381 9.66 9.97 22.69
CA GLU A 381 11.12 9.74 22.69
C GLU A 381 11.82 10.28 23.95
N ASN A 382 11.17 11.15 24.72
CA ASN A 382 11.76 11.76 25.91
C ASN A 382 11.80 10.82 27.11
N ASP A 383 13.00 10.51 27.61
CA ASP A 383 13.19 9.72 28.81
C ASP A 383 12.60 10.41 30.06
N GLY A 384 11.35 10.07 30.37
CA GLY A 384 10.54 10.62 31.47
C GLY A 384 9.07 10.79 31.08
N ASP A 385 8.84 11.10 29.81
CA ASP A 385 7.55 11.45 29.23
C ASP A 385 7.28 10.60 27.99
N ARG A 386 7.44 9.28 28.13
CA ARG A 386 6.94 8.30 27.16
C ARG A 386 5.61 7.74 27.61
N LEU A 387 4.65 7.64 26.70
CA LEU A 387 3.40 6.93 26.94
C LEU A 387 3.66 5.43 26.85
N PHE A 388 3.04 4.65 27.73
CA PHE A 388 2.72 3.26 27.47
C PHE A 388 1.20 3.11 27.37
N ALA A 389 0.74 2.47 26.31
CA ALA A 389 -0.64 2.09 26.09
C ALA A 389 -0.72 0.56 25.90
N GLY A 390 -1.46 -0.13 26.76
CA GLY A 390 -1.59 -1.58 26.64
C GLY A 390 -1.95 -2.26 27.95
N PHE A 391 -1.54 -3.52 28.07
CA PHE A 391 -1.84 -4.36 29.22
C PHE A 391 -0.71 -4.33 30.25
N TYR A 392 -1.05 -4.11 31.51
CA TYR A 392 -0.13 -4.28 32.64
C TYR A 392 -0.93 -4.53 33.92
N ASN A 393 -0.41 -5.39 34.80
CA ASN A 393 -1.03 -5.66 36.10
C ASN A 393 -2.51 -6.08 35.99
N LYS A 394 -2.81 -6.96 35.01
CA LYS A 394 -4.13 -7.53 34.71
C LYS A 394 -5.18 -6.55 34.18
N GLN A 395 -4.78 -5.36 33.77
CA GLN A 395 -5.71 -4.34 33.30
C GLN A 395 -5.11 -3.59 32.12
N PHE A 396 -5.98 -3.21 31.17
CA PHE A 396 -5.61 -2.23 30.16
C PHE A 396 -5.45 -0.86 30.80
N ASN A 397 -4.46 -0.11 30.36
CA ASN A 397 -4.13 1.17 30.95
C ASN A 397 -3.34 2.06 30.00
N LEU A 398 -3.39 3.35 30.33
CA LEU A 398 -2.38 4.32 29.93
C LEU A 398 -1.49 4.64 31.13
N GLN A 399 -0.19 4.75 30.93
CA GLN A 399 0.77 5.11 31.98
C GLN A 399 1.99 5.81 31.39
N ASN A 400 2.78 6.49 32.22
CA ASN A 400 4.15 6.82 31.83
C ASN A 400 4.94 5.51 31.78
N ALA A 401 5.70 5.31 30.69
CA ALA A 401 6.53 4.14 30.50
C ALA A 401 7.43 3.90 31.73
N GLY A 402 7.52 2.65 32.17
CA GLY A 402 8.12 2.30 33.46
C GLY A 402 7.14 2.20 34.63
N ALA A 403 5.83 2.06 34.35
CA ALA A 403 4.78 1.77 35.31
C ALA A 403 4.59 2.84 36.40
N THR A 404 4.54 4.12 35.98
CA THR A 404 4.21 5.25 36.85
C THR A 404 3.00 6.01 36.32
N LYS A 405 2.30 6.75 37.19
CA LYS A 405 1.09 7.53 36.82
C LYS A 405 0.05 6.70 36.05
N ILE A 406 -0.24 5.49 36.51
CA ILE A 406 -1.08 4.52 35.78
C ILE A 406 -2.56 4.90 35.88
N HIS A 407 -3.25 4.95 34.74
CA HIS A 407 -4.71 5.11 34.67
C HIS A 407 -5.28 3.86 34.00
N TYR A 408 -6.03 3.08 34.76
CA TYR A 408 -6.61 1.82 34.30
C TYR A 408 -7.97 2.03 33.65
N ILE A 409 -8.29 1.22 32.66
CA ILE A 409 -9.65 1.01 32.20
C ILE A 409 -10.46 0.44 33.37
N GLU A 410 -11.58 1.08 33.68
CA GLU A 410 -12.48 0.65 34.74
C GLU A 410 -13.54 -0.31 34.20
N ASN A 411 -14.05 -1.21 35.05
CA ASN A 411 -15.17 -2.11 34.76
C ASN A 411 -14.96 -3.08 33.57
N LEU A 412 -13.70 -3.34 33.21
CA LEU A 412 -13.30 -4.38 32.28
C LEU A 412 -12.34 -5.33 33.00
N ASP A 413 -12.65 -6.62 33.00
CA ASP A 413 -11.78 -7.68 33.51
C ASP A 413 -11.21 -8.44 32.30
N PRO A 414 -9.96 -8.17 31.87
CA PRO A 414 -9.36 -8.85 30.73
C PRO A 414 -9.26 -10.35 30.95
N VAL A 415 -9.57 -11.12 29.91
CA VAL A 415 -9.57 -12.58 29.92
C VAL A 415 -8.31 -13.08 29.25
N ASP A 416 -7.65 -14.04 29.90
CA ASP A 416 -6.44 -14.68 29.38
C ASP A 416 -6.73 -15.37 28.04
N GLY A 417 -5.89 -15.08 27.03
CA GLY A 417 -6.05 -15.63 25.69
C GLY A 417 -7.18 -15.01 24.85
N GLN A 418 -7.91 -14.01 25.35
CA GLN A 418 -8.86 -13.22 24.55
C GLN A 418 -8.12 -12.08 23.82
N THR A 419 -8.40 -11.88 22.54
CA THR A 419 -7.93 -10.71 21.78
C THR A 419 -8.77 -9.48 22.12
N TYR A 420 -8.16 -8.30 22.04
CA TYR A 420 -8.80 -7.01 22.21
C TYR A 420 -8.32 -6.04 21.13
N LEU A 421 -9.20 -5.18 20.62
CA LEU A 421 -8.81 -4.04 19.80
C LEU A 421 -8.49 -2.86 20.72
N LEU A 422 -7.26 -2.37 20.62
CA LEU A 422 -6.82 -1.18 21.34
C LEU A 422 -6.67 -0.03 20.35
N THR A 423 -7.34 1.08 20.66
CA THR A 423 -7.22 2.32 19.89
C THR A 423 -6.74 3.44 20.79
N VAL A 424 -5.69 4.15 20.39
CA VAL A 424 -5.12 5.28 21.13
C VAL A 424 -5.34 6.54 20.33
N HIS A 425 -6.03 7.51 20.93
CA HIS A 425 -6.18 8.86 20.42
C HIS A 425 -5.25 9.79 21.19
N LEU A 426 -4.42 10.53 20.48
CA LEU A 426 -3.54 11.53 21.05
C LEU A 426 -3.93 12.89 20.48
N THR A 427 -4.18 13.85 21.36
CA THR A 427 -4.37 15.26 21.03
C THR A 427 -3.25 16.06 21.67
N PHE A 428 -2.45 16.72 20.85
CA PHE A 428 -1.24 17.39 21.29
C PHE A 428 -1.49 18.84 21.68
N ALA A 429 -0.91 19.28 22.78
CA ALA A 429 -1.00 20.64 23.28
C ALA A 429 0.41 21.21 23.53
N ALA A 430 0.51 22.52 23.73
CA ALA A 430 1.79 23.19 24.05
C ALA A 430 2.39 22.84 25.43
N GLY A 431 1.94 21.76 26.04
CA GLY A 431 2.28 21.26 27.36
C GLY A 431 1.64 19.88 27.48
N ASP A 432 1.10 19.53 28.64
CA ASP A 432 0.50 18.21 28.81
C ASP A 432 -0.58 17.90 27.73
N ASP A 433 -0.32 16.85 26.95
CA ASP A 433 -1.17 16.31 25.89
C ASP A 433 -2.37 15.57 26.48
N THR A 434 -3.40 15.36 25.68
CA THR A 434 -4.53 14.50 26.07
C THR A 434 -4.45 13.18 25.33
N LEU A 435 -4.43 12.08 26.07
CA LEU A 435 -4.28 10.74 25.52
C LEU A 435 -5.42 9.88 26.02
N THR A 436 -6.17 9.28 25.11
CA THR A 436 -7.29 8.41 25.42
C THR A 436 -7.06 7.04 24.80
N LEU A 437 -7.14 6.01 25.63
CA LEU A 437 -7.14 4.61 25.20
C LEU A 437 -8.59 4.13 25.21
N TYR A 438 -8.99 3.50 24.13
CA TYR A 438 -10.25 2.78 23.95
C TYR A 438 -9.95 1.28 23.87
N VAL A 439 -10.81 0.47 24.46
CA VAL A 439 -10.76 -1.00 24.38
C VAL A 439 -12.03 -1.52 23.73
N ASP A 440 -11.85 -2.34 22.70
CA ASP A 440 -12.90 -2.87 21.83
C ASP A 440 -13.90 -1.78 21.34
N PRO A 441 -13.43 -0.62 20.83
CA PRO A 441 -14.34 0.30 20.17
C PRO A 441 -14.81 -0.29 18.84
N THR A 442 -16.01 0.08 18.37
CA THR A 442 -16.58 -0.51 17.14
C THR A 442 -15.81 -0.02 15.89
N PRO A 443 -15.26 -0.91 15.03
CA PRO A 443 -14.65 -0.50 13.76
C PRO A 443 -15.65 0.09 12.74
N GLY A 444 -15.16 0.89 11.79
CA GLY A 444 -15.93 1.38 10.64
C GLY A 444 -16.95 2.49 10.92
N ILE A 445 -16.93 3.08 12.11
CA ILE A 445 -17.74 4.25 12.46
C ILE A 445 -16.86 5.50 12.54
N GLY A 446 -17.45 6.69 12.48
CA GLY A 446 -16.67 7.93 12.44
C GLY A 446 -15.97 8.32 13.75
N SER A 447 -16.29 7.69 14.89
CA SER A 447 -15.69 7.97 16.20
C SER A 447 -15.95 6.82 17.17
N PRO A 448 -15.02 6.50 18.09
CA PRO A 448 -15.16 5.38 19.02
C PRO A 448 -16.19 5.65 20.11
N GLU A 449 -16.78 4.59 20.66
CA GLU A 449 -17.60 4.66 21.86
C GLU A 449 -16.76 4.69 23.15
N ASP A 450 -17.16 5.52 24.12
CA ASP A 450 -16.45 5.69 25.40
C ASP A 450 -16.75 4.59 26.46
N THR A 451 -17.28 3.43 26.07
CA THR A 451 -17.74 2.40 27.05
C THR A 451 -16.57 1.87 27.89
N TYR A 452 -15.45 1.57 27.25
CA TYR A 452 -14.22 1.16 27.88
C TYR A 452 -13.09 2.08 27.43
N SER A 453 -13.07 3.29 28.00
CA SER A 453 -12.00 4.25 27.73
C SER A 453 -11.35 4.77 29.00
N VAL A 454 -10.10 5.23 28.86
CA VAL A 454 -9.38 5.93 29.92
C VAL A 454 -8.56 7.05 29.32
N THR A 455 -8.61 8.22 29.95
CA THR A 455 -7.88 9.40 29.53
C THR A 455 -6.84 9.78 30.57
N LYS A 456 -5.68 10.26 30.09
CA LYS A 456 -4.73 11.03 30.91
C LYS A 456 -4.30 12.29 30.17
N ASN A 457 -3.85 13.25 30.97
CA ASN A 457 -3.49 14.58 30.53
C ASN A 457 -2.38 15.19 31.38
N ASP A 458 -1.39 14.37 31.74
CA ASP A 458 -0.30 14.70 32.66
C ASP A 458 1.08 14.31 32.11
N ILE A 459 1.18 14.23 30.78
CA ILE A 459 2.38 13.90 30.00
C ILE A 459 2.42 14.79 28.77
N ASP A 460 3.60 15.27 28.44
CA ASP A 460 3.89 16.05 27.24
C ASP A 460 4.88 15.20 26.43
N LEU A 461 4.42 14.61 25.32
CA LEU A 461 5.21 13.67 24.54
C LEU A 461 6.30 14.36 23.72
N ASP A 462 6.22 15.68 23.56
CA ASP A 462 6.85 16.45 22.48
C ASP A 462 6.60 15.77 21.10
N THR A 463 7.30 16.25 20.07
CA THR A 463 7.33 15.58 18.77
C THR A 463 8.12 14.27 18.83
N PHE A 464 7.67 13.24 18.11
CA PHE A 464 8.33 11.94 17.98
C PHE A 464 8.02 11.28 16.63
N ASN A 465 8.86 10.38 16.16
CA ASN A 465 8.56 9.56 14.97
C ASN A 465 8.80 8.07 15.20
N THR A 466 9.08 7.68 16.43
CA THR A 466 9.35 6.29 16.79
C THR A 466 8.13 5.65 17.44
N VAL A 467 7.75 4.47 16.94
CA VAL A 467 6.79 3.57 17.59
C VAL A 467 7.55 2.38 18.14
N VAL A 468 7.33 2.05 19.41
CA VAL A 468 7.99 0.92 20.05
C VAL A 468 6.97 -0.07 20.56
N PHE A 469 7.02 -1.31 20.08
CA PHE A 469 6.31 -2.39 20.75
C PHE A 469 7.16 -2.93 21.90
N THR A 470 6.53 -3.07 23.06
CA THR A 470 7.18 -3.62 24.24
C THR A 470 6.35 -4.72 24.87
N ALA A 471 7.04 -5.72 25.39
CA ALA A 471 6.44 -6.73 26.24
C ALA A 471 7.45 -7.22 27.26
N GLY A 472 6.96 -7.76 28.38
CA GLY A 472 7.87 -8.28 29.39
C GLY A 472 7.22 -9.04 30.51
N ARG A 473 8.08 -9.62 31.34
CA ARG A 473 7.70 -10.52 32.43
C ARG A 473 8.70 -10.53 33.61
N PRO A 474 8.24 -10.87 34.83
CA PRO A 474 9.10 -11.29 35.93
C PRO A 474 9.91 -12.56 35.62
N ALA A 475 10.96 -12.80 36.40
CA ALA A 475 11.83 -13.95 36.23
C ALA A 475 11.06 -15.25 36.49
N GLY A 476 11.09 -16.17 35.53
CA GLY A 476 10.60 -17.54 35.72
C GLY A 476 9.11 -17.75 35.42
N GLU A 477 8.41 -16.75 34.89
CA GLU A 477 6.96 -16.79 34.59
C GLU A 477 6.72 -16.61 33.08
N SER A 478 5.83 -17.29 32.37
CA SER A 478 5.65 -16.99 30.93
C SER A 478 5.08 -15.58 30.68
N ASN A 479 5.28 -15.10 29.46
CA ASN A 479 4.43 -14.06 28.87
C ASN A 479 4.10 -14.59 27.47
N ASP A 480 2.84 -14.95 27.29
CA ASP A 480 2.32 -15.53 26.05
C ASP A 480 1.44 -14.50 25.30
N SER A 481 1.82 -13.22 25.35
CA SER A 481 1.12 -12.16 24.65
C SER A 481 1.33 -12.19 23.14
N TYR A 482 0.29 -11.74 22.43
CA TYR A 482 0.30 -11.55 20.99
C TYR A 482 -0.09 -10.12 20.66
N LEU A 483 0.57 -9.51 19.67
CA LEU A 483 0.17 -8.24 19.07
C LEU A 483 -0.02 -8.44 17.56
N ASP A 484 -0.96 -7.71 16.97
CA ASP A 484 -1.16 -7.70 15.53
C ASP A 484 -1.66 -6.31 15.08
N GLU A 485 -1.72 -6.07 13.78
CA GLU A 485 -2.55 -5.03 13.18
C GLU A 485 -2.18 -3.58 13.54
N LEU A 486 -0.89 -3.23 13.52
CA LEU A 486 -0.44 -1.88 13.85
C LEU A 486 -0.84 -0.88 12.75
N ARG A 487 -1.75 0.04 13.06
CA ARG A 487 -2.16 1.15 12.19
C ARG A 487 -1.86 2.50 12.82
N VAL A 488 -1.50 3.46 11.96
CA VAL A 488 -1.32 4.87 12.30
C VAL A 488 -2.08 5.70 11.27
N GLY A 489 -2.90 6.63 11.73
CA GLY A 489 -3.77 7.46 10.89
C GLY A 489 -4.17 8.76 11.58
N THR A 490 -4.87 9.63 10.85
CA THR A 490 -5.32 10.94 11.35
C THR A 490 -6.78 10.91 11.81
N THR A 491 -7.54 9.90 11.37
CA THR A 491 -8.91 9.66 11.84
C THR A 491 -9.05 8.32 12.54
N TYR A 492 -10.12 8.18 13.33
CA TYR A 492 -10.48 6.90 13.93
C TYR A 492 -10.73 5.81 12.88
N ASN A 493 -11.38 6.17 11.77
CA ASN A 493 -11.70 5.21 10.70
C ASN A 493 -10.46 4.73 9.96
N ASP A 494 -9.42 5.57 9.80
CA ASP A 494 -8.15 5.17 9.21
C ASP A 494 -7.50 4.03 10.01
N VAL A 495 -7.61 4.07 11.34
CA VAL A 495 -7.02 3.03 12.18
C VAL A 495 -8.00 1.92 12.52
N THR A 496 -9.28 2.04 12.16
CA THR A 496 -10.27 0.99 12.40
C THR A 496 -11.16 0.74 11.18
N PRO A 497 -10.58 0.49 9.99
CA PRO A 497 -11.39 0.23 8.80
C PRO A 497 -12.25 -1.01 9.04
N ALA A 498 -13.55 -0.89 8.78
CA ALA A 498 -14.41 -2.05 8.88
C ALA A 498 -14.18 -3.01 7.72
N SER A 499 -14.23 -4.31 8.01
CA SER A 499 -14.51 -5.35 7.03
C SER A 499 -15.86 -5.04 6.39
N ILE A 500 -15.86 -4.57 5.15
CA ILE A 500 -17.12 -4.31 4.44
C ILE A 500 -17.60 -5.61 3.78
N ILE A 501 -18.89 -5.89 3.95
CA ILE A 501 -19.56 -6.94 3.16
C ILE A 501 -20.04 -6.32 1.86
N VAL A 502 -19.61 -6.89 0.74
CA VAL A 502 -20.03 -6.46 -0.59
C VAL A 502 -21.07 -7.42 -1.17
N VAL A 503 -22.31 -6.95 -1.30
CA VAL A 503 -23.37 -7.66 -2.04
C VAL A 503 -23.08 -7.55 -3.53
N ASN A 504 -22.80 -8.69 -4.15
CA ASN A 504 -22.36 -8.76 -5.54
C ASN A 504 -23.31 -9.55 -6.46
N THR A 505 -24.53 -9.80 -6.00
CA THR A 505 -25.57 -10.46 -6.80
C THR A 505 -26.96 -9.92 -6.54
N THR A 506 -27.81 -9.94 -7.57
CA THR A 506 -29.25 -9.71 -7.42
C THR A 506 -30.03 -10.95 -6.99
N ASP A 507 -29.39 -12.13 -7.03
CA ASP A 507 -30.01 -13.39 -6.66
C ASP A 507 -30.09 -13.55 -5.14
N ASP A 508 -31.27 -13.88 -4.62
CA ASP A 508 -31.48 -14.18 -3.19
C ASP A 508 -31.32 -15.68 -2.95
N VAL A 509 -30.07 -16.14 -2.93
CA VAL A 509 -29.67 -17.52 -2.60
C VAL A 509 -28.95 -17.49 -1.27
N HIS A 510 -29.36 -18.33 -0.32
CA HIS A 510 -28.70 -18.47 0.97
C HIS A 510 -28.09 -19.86 1.06
N ASP A 511 -26.81 -19.95 0.69
CA ASP A 511 -26.07 -21.20 0.66
C ASP A 511 -24.69 -21.12 1.33
N ALA A 512 -24.28 -19.94 1.80
CA ALA A 512 -23.20 -19.81 2.78
C ALA A 512 -23.59 -20.47 4.12
N THR A 513 -22.71 -21.31 4.65
CA THR A 513 -22.87 -21.93 5.99
C THR A 513 -22.28 -21.09 7.13
N ILE A 514 -21.68 -19.95 6.79
CA ILE A 514 -20.95 -19.05 7.66
C ILE A 514 -21.81 -17.81 7.92
N THR A 515 -21.72 -17.24 9.11
CA THR A 515 -22.63 -16.20 9.59
C THR A 515 -21.91 -14.97 10.15
N ASP A 516 -20.60 -14.83 9.96
CA ASP A 516 -19.85 -13.62 10.33
C ASP A 516 -19.27 -12.96 9.06
N VAL A 517 -18.99 -11.66 9.13
CA VAL A 517 -18.51 -10.83 8.00
C VAL A 517 -17.24 -11.43 7.39
N ASP A 518 -16.20 -11.64 8.21
CA ASP A 518 -14.88 -12.09 7.76
C ASP A 518 -14.95 -13.48 7.13
N GLY A 519 -15.70 -14.39 7.74
CA GLY A 519 -15.87 -15.74 7.21
C GLY A 519 -16.73 -15.79 5.95
N LEU A 520 -17.71 -14.89 5.80
CA LEU A 520 -18.48 -14.75 4.56
C LEU A 520 -17.64 -14.12 3.43
N ASN A 521 -16.79 -13.15 3.73
CA ASN A 521 -15.84 -12.55 2.79
C ASN A 521 -14.75 -13.56 2.36
N ALA A 522 -14.23 -14.34 3.32
CA ALA A 522 -13.21 -15.37 3.06
C ALA A 522 -13.78 -16.61 2.35
N SER A 523 -15.08 -16.90 2.53
CA SER A 523 -15.74 -18.06 1.94
C SER A 523 -17.22 -17.75 1.64
N PRO A 524 -17.47 -17.08 0.50
CA PRO A 524 -18.83 -16.85 0.01
C PRO A 524 -19.60 -18.15 -0.21
N GLY A 525 -20.89 -18.00 -0.52
CA GLY A 525 -21.80 -19.10 -0.84
C GLY A 525 -21.26 -20.11 -1.86
N ALA A 526 -21.93 -21.25 -2.02
CA ALA A 526 -21.49 -22.27 -2.98
C ALA A 526 -21.47 -21.78 -4.45
N ASP A 527 -22.17 -20.68 -4.71
CA ASP A 527 -22.17 -19.94 -5.98
C ASP A 527 -21.02 -18.92 -6.11
N GLY A 528 -20.21 -18.74 -5.06
CA GLY A 528 -19.09 -17.81 -5.00
C GLY A 528 -19.50 -16.34 -4.90
N LYS A 529 -20.77 -16.07 -4.55
CA LYS A 529 -21.33 -14.73 -4.44
C LYS A 529 -21.85 -14.49 -3.02
N ILE A 530 -22.12 -13.22 -2.72
CA ILE A 530 -22.76 -12.80 -1.47
C ILE A 530 -24.09 -12.15 -1.83
N SER A 531 -25.18 -12.84 -1.50
CA SER A 531 -26.54 -12.28 -1.64
C SER A 531 -26.82 -11.24 -0.56
N LEU A 532 -27.81 -10.38 -0.79
CA LEU A 532 -28.30 -9.44 0.24
C LEU A 532 -28.73 -10.17 1.52
N ARG A 533 -29.30 -11.37 1.42
CA ARG A 533 -29.72 -12.14 2.61
C ARG A 533 -28.53 -12.63 3.41
N GLU A 534 -27.50 -13.14 2.76
CA GLU A 534 -26.28 -13.59 3.43
C GLU A 534 -25.53 -12.41 4.06
N ALA A 535 -25.42 -11.30 3.33
CA ALA A 535 -24.83 -10.07 3.86
C ALA A 535 -25.58 -9.57 5.10
N ILE A 536 -26.91 -9.54 5.08
CA ILE A 536 -27.72 -9.13 6.24
C ILE A 536 -27.56 -10.13 7.41
N LEU A 537 -27.51 -11.43 7.13
CA LEU A 537 -27.32 -12.43 8.19
C LEU A 537 -25.93 -12.33 8.82
N ALA A 538 -24.89 -12.11 8.01
CA ALA A 538 -23.52 -11.92 8.48
C ALA A 538 -23.35 -10.60 9.24
N ALA A 539 -23.87 -9.50 8.70
CA ALA A 539 -23.97 -8.20 9.37
C ALA A 539 -24.65 -8.32 10.73
N ASN A 540 -25.82 -8.97 10.80
CA ASN A 540 -26.57 -9.13 12.06
C ASN A 540 -25.86 -10.01 13.10
N ALA A 541 -24.96 -10.89 12.67
CA ALA A 541 -24.18 -11.74 13.58
C ALA A 541 -22.77 -11.19 13.86
N THR A 542 -22.39 -10.07 13.24
CA THR A 542 -21.10 -9.38 13.41
C THR A 542 -21.34 -8.01 14.04
N ALA A 543 -20.86 -7.78 15.26
CA ALA A 543 -21.06 -6.47 15.90
C ALA A 543 -20.25 -5.40 15.15
N GLY A 544 -20.91 -4.30 14.74
CA GLY A 544 -20.31 -3.26 13.88
C GLY A 544 -20.48 -3.50 12.37
N GLY A 545 -21.02 -4.65 11.95
CA GLY A 545 -21.32 -4.97 10.55
C GLY A 545 -22.51 -4.21 9.96
N ASP A 546 -22.71 -2.94 10.34
CA ASP A 546 -23.90 -2.15 9.98
C ASP A 546 -23.84 -1.57 8.56
N ILE A 547 -22.69 -1.74 7.88
CA ILE A 547 -22.45 -1.26 6.52
C ILE A 547 -22.43 -2.44 5.55
N ILE A 548 -23.45 -2.49 4.68
CA ILE A 548 -23.50 -3.41 3.55
C ILE A 548 -23.35 -2.58 2.28
N THR A 549 -22.28 -2.82 1.56
CA THR A 549 -22.00 -2.17 0.28
C THR A 549 -22.57 -3.01 -0.86
N PHE A 550 -23.00 -2.35 -1.93
CA PHE A 550 -23.46 -3.02 -3.14
C PHE A 550 -22.48 -2.77 -4.27
N ASP A 551 -22.01 -3.85 -4.87
CA ASP A 551 -21.24 -3.82 -6.10
C ASP A 551 -21.66 -5.01 -6.96
N ILE A 552 -22.68 -4.77 -7.77
CA ILE A 552 -23.32 -5.79 -8.57
C ILE A 552 -22.84 -5.62 -10.02
N PRO A 553 -22.02 -6.56 -10.56
CA PRO A 553 -21.37 -6.50 -11.89
C PRO A 553 -22.27 -6.15 -13.08
N ASP A 554 -23.56 -6.47 -12.99
CA ASP A 554 -24.41 -6.52 -14.17
C ASP A 554 -24.84 -5.13 -14.64
N ALA A 555 -24.55 -4.89 -15.92
CA ALA A 555 -24.65 -3.62 -16.62
C ALA A 555 -26.03 -2.95 -16.56
N LEU A 556 -26.10 -1.83 -15.85
CA LEU A 556 -26.77 -0.65 -16.36
C LEU A 556 -25.88 0.57 -16.16
N VAL A 557 -25.39 1.10 -17.28
CA VAL A 557 -25.05 2.51 -17.42
C VAL A 557 -26.27 3.31 -16.97
N GLY A 558 -26.34 3.69 -15.69
CA GLY A 558 -27.38 4.53 -15.09
C GLY A 558 -28.78 3.91 -14.89
N GLY A 559 -28.91 2.66 -14.41
CA GLY A 559 -30.22 2.04 -14.14
C GLY A 559 -30.36 1.38 -12.76
N GLN A 560 -31.59 1.03 -12.35
CA GLN A 560 -31.91 0.49 -11.03
C GLN A 560 -31.63 -1.03 -10.91
N HIS A 561 -30.85 -1.45 -9.92
CA HIS A 561 -30.77 -2.85 -9.49
C HIS A 561 -32.05 -3.24 -8.72
N THR A 562 -32.62 -4.42 -9.02
CA THR A 562 -33.80 -4.95 -8.31
C THR A 562 -33.48 -6.32 -7.74
N ILE A 563 -33.50 -6.44 -6.42
CA ILE A 563 -33.32 -7.70 -5.70
C ILE A 563 -34.71 -8.24 -5.35
N ASN A 564 -35.04 -9.42 -5.89
CA ASN A 564 -36.32 -10.07 -5.62
C ASN A 564 -36.13 -11.10 -4.50
N LEU A 565 -36.56 -10.73 -3.29
CA LEU A 565 -36.50 -11.62 -2.14
C LEU A 565 -37.43 -12.83 -2.33
N THR A 566 -36.90 -14.03 -2.16
CA THR A 566 -37.62 -15.32 -2.24
C THR A 566 -38.55 -15.53 -1.05
N THR A 567 -38.16 -15.01 0.11
CA THR A 567 -38.96 -14.89 1.35
C THR A 567 -38.69 -13.53 2.00
N PRO A 568 -39.52 -13.06 2.95
CA PRO A 568 -39.14 -11.91 3.77
C PRO A 568 -37.73 -12.09 4.36
N LEU A 569 -37.00 -10.98 4.51
CA LEU A 569 -35.79 -10.97 5.32
C LEU A 569 -36.19 -11.19 6.78
N ASP A 570 -35.31 -11.86 7.53
CA ASP A 570 -35.54 -12.05 8.95
C ASP A 570 -35.53 -10.68 9.67
N ASN A 571 -36.38 -10.53 10.68
CA ASN A 571 -36.55 -9.29 11.43
C ASN A 571 -35.42 -9.03 12.41
#